data_AF-A0A1Q6ZF35-F1
#
_entry.id   AF-A0A1Q6ZF35-F1
#
_cell.length_a   1.000
_cell.length_b   1.000
_cell.length_c   1.000
_cell.angle_alpha   90.00
_cell.angle_beta   90.00
_cell.angle_gamma   90.00
#
_symmetry.space_group_name_H-M   'P 1'
#
loop_
_entity.id
_entity.type
_entity.pdbx_description
1 polymer ?
#
loop_
_entity_poly.entity_id
_entity_poly.type
_entity_poly.pdbx_seq_one_letter_code
_entity_poly.pdbx_strand_id
1 'polypeptide(L)'
;MRLLLRAGILLALAAAACKETVTPVDFKDPVALSANLSSVDSAVNTQVARSFSTATLNLNAATAPAIGPVASLLATVSPQLQRSGARMFLPGLVQARSMQAQLPNLSVAAAQGRVIPDSLYGRVYEWDATLHQYTWQGATVTGLTGVRFMLYAVGLNDQVIEPVTQIGTLDILDQSTTSKLQVQVLVKGPGGSPTYIDYTISLQPTGQMSATAAATGSISNGLTGSDNKTLSFDQTLTIDVNNATAHAVFALNNPAITVIMNESVAVNTADIVINADFRLIQNGVTIQAVGRVTINRTTGSALINVTVNQDGHPVASISGDPTDPATQWKDAGGQPLTVNDLAALSHLFDAFEAFQKAVEGLFLPITTFAGL
;
A
#
# COMPACT_ATOMS: atom_id res chain seq x y z
N MET A 1 21.15 -44.73 -5.79
CA MET A 1 20.69 -46.03 -5.26
C MET A 1 21.66 -46.48 -4.16
N ARG A 2 21.17 -46.70 -2.92
CA ARG A 2 21.83 -47.31 -1.73
C ARG A 2 22.96 -46.48 -1.08
N LEU A 3 22.85 -45.85 0.11
CA LEU A 3 22.35 -46.22 1.45
C LEU A 3 23.20 -47.31 2.15
N LEU A 4 23.77 -46.96 3.33
CA LEU A 4 24.08 -47.73 4.57
C LEU A 4 25.37 -47.19 5.25
N LEU A 5 25.61 -47.13 6.58
CA LEU A 5 24.87 -46.92 7.84
C LEU A 5 25.89 -47.01 9.01
N ARG A 6 25.64 -46.29 10.14
CA ARG A 6 26.14 -46.49 11.56
C ARG A 6 27.54 -45.97 11.92
N ALA A 7 27.87 -45.54 13.16
CA ALA A 7 27.17 -45.08 14.38
C ALA A 7 28.28 -44.71 15.40
N GLY A 8 28.03 -43.80 16.35
CA GLY A 8 28.91 -43.56 17.50
C GLY A 8 28.29 -42.60 18.53
N ILE A 9 27.78 -43.16 19.62
CA ILE A 9 27.15 -42.48 20.78
C ILE A 9 28.24 -42.07 21.77
N LEU A 10 28.14 -40.87 22.36
CA LEU A 10 28.59 -40.61 23.74
C LEU A 10 27.62 -39.64 24.44
N LEU A 11 26.95 -40.18 25.45
CA LEU A 11 26.21 -39.42 26.47
C LEU A 11 27.21 -38.69 27.38
N ALA A 12 26.90 -37.44 27.73
CA ALA A 12 27.31 -36.83 29.00
C ALA A 12 26.08 -36.16 29.62
N LEU A 13 25.68 -36.65 30.80
CA LEU A 13 24.69 -36.05 31.68
C LEU A 13 25.33 -34.97 32.58
N ALA A 14 24.47 -34.09 33.09
CA ALA A 14 24.64 -33.02 34.09
C ALA A 14 24.97 -31.64 33.48
N ALA A 15 24.25 -30.54 33.76
CA ALA A 15 23.36 -30.24 34.88
C ALA A 15 22.17 -29.37 34.43
N ALA A 16 21.06 -29.51 35.15
CA ALA A 16 19.83 -28.78 34.96
C ALA A 16 20.03 -27.26 35.04
N ALA A 17 19.70 -26.57 33.95
CA ALA A 17 19.02 -25.30 34.01
C ALA A 17 17.72 -25.48 33.23
N CYS A 18 16.60 -25.60 33.94
CA CYS A 18 15.27 -25.46 33.33
C CYS A 18 15.16 -24.05 32.78
N LYS A 19 15.65 -23.82 31.56
CA LYS A 19 15.02 -22.83 30.69
C LYS A 19 13.70 -23.47 30.31
N GLU A 20 12.59 -22.83 30.65
CA GLU A 20 11.32 -23.12 30.01
C GLU A 20 11.59 -23.13 28.50
N THR A 21 11.52 -24.33 27.92
CA THR A 21 11.55 -24.50 26.47
C THR A 21 10.28 -23.83 25.97
N VAL A 22 10.38 -22.56 25.58
CA VAL A 22 9.34 -21.91 24.80
C VAL A 22 9.29 -22.70 23.50
N THR A 23 8.32 -23.61 23.41
CA THR A 23 8.07 -24.38 22.20
C THR A 23 7.92 -23.38 21.05
N PRO A 24 8.61 -23.56 19.90
CA PRO A 24 8.42 -22.72 18.74
C PRO A 24 6.92 -22.61 18.44
N VAL A 25 6.39 -21.40 18.45
CA VAL A 25 5.01 -21.14 18.07
C VAL A 25 5.02 -21.01 16.56
N ASP A 26 4.71 -22.11 15.87
CA ASP A 26 4.54 -22.10 14.42
C ASP A 26 3.34 -21.22 14.04
N PHE A 27 3.36 -20.67 12.82
CA PHE A 27 2.18 -20.03 12.25
C PHE A 27 1.04 -21.04 12.24
N LYS A 28 -0.08 -20.68 12.89
CA LYS A 28 -1.17 -21.62 13.12
C LYS A 28 -1.84 -22.10 11.83
N ASP A 29 -1.79 -21.29 10.76
CA ASP A 29 -2.20 -21.65 9.39
C ASP A 29 -1.76 -20.59 8.33
N PRO A 30 -0.58 -20.73 7.72
CA PRO A 30 -0.07 -19.77 6.72
C PRO A 30 -0.81 -19.83 5.37
N VAL A 31 -1.49 -20.95 5.06
CA VAL A 31 -2.24 -21.11 3.81
C VAL A 31 -3.57 -20.38 3.88
N ALA A 32 -4.28 -20.49 5.01
CA ALA A 32 -5.48 -19.70 5.25
C ALA A 32 -5.19 -18.20 5.25
N LEU A 33 -4.05 -17.79 5.84
CA LEU A 33 -3.63 -16.39 5.85
C LEU A 33 -3.43 -15.81 4.43
N SER A 34 -2.75 -16.55 3.57
CA SER A 34 -2.55 -16.19 2.16
C SER A 34 -3.87 -16.14 1.39
N ALA A 35 -4.73 -17.17 1.54
CA ALA A 35 -6.04 -17.21 0.90
C ALA A 35 -6.94 -16.04 1.35
N ASN A 36 -6.85 -15.66 2.62
CA ASN A 36 -7.62 -14.57 3.17
C ASN A 36 -7.13 -13.19 2.71
N LEU A 37 -5.82 -12.99 2.59
CA LEU A 37 -5.26 -11.76 2.02
C LEU A 37 -5.57 -11.63 0.52
N SER A 38 -5.60 -12.75 -0.22
CA SER A 38 -6.10 -12.76 -1.60
C SER A 38 -7.60 -12.43 -1.72
N SER A 39 -8.37 -12.54 -0.63
CA SER A 39 -9.79 -12.17 -0.64
C SER A 39 -10.01 -10.66 -0.64
N VAL A 40 -9.01 -9.86 -0.26
CA VAL A 40 -9.04 -8.39 -0.42
C VAL A 40 -9.12 -8.03 -1.90
N ASP A 41 -8.44 -8.78 -2.79
CA ASP A 41 -8.53 -8.55 -4.24
C ASP A 41 -9.96 -8.64 -4.74
N SER A 42 -10.81 -9.49 -4.16
CA SER A 42 -12.21 -9.62 -4.61
C SER A 42 -13.10 -8.41 -4.30
N ALA A 43 -12.71 -7.55 -3.35
CA ALA A 43 -13.41 -6.29 -3.09
C ALA A 43 -13.05 -5.22 -4.13
N VAL A 44 -11.81 -5.25 -4.65
CA VAL A 44 -11.27 -4.27 -5.60
C VAL A 44 -11.30 -4.75 -7.07
N ASN A 45 -11.54 -6.04 -7.33
CA ASN A 45 -11.56 -6.61 -8.68
C ASN A 45 -12.98 -6.70 -9.27
N THR A 46 -13.75 -5.61 -9.18
CA THR A 46 -15.01 -5.49 -9.92
C THR A 46 -14.78 -4.92 -11.32
N GLN A 47 -15.69 -5.19 -12.26
CA GLN A 47 -15.62 -4.60 -13.59
C GLN A 47 -15.64 -3.06 -13.54
N VAL A 48 -16.38 -2.49 -12.58
CA VAL A 48 -16.44 -1.05 -12.34
C VAL A 48 -15.11 -0.52 -11.78
N ALA A 49 -14.47 -1.24 -10.86
CA ALA A 49 -13.15 -0.86 -10.35
C ALA A 49 -12.05 -0.96 -11.42
N ARG A 50 -12.08 -1.97 -12.31
CA ARG A 50 -11.16 -2.06 -13.46
C ARG A 50 -11.40 -0.93 -14.48
N SER A 51 -12.65 -0.58 -14.74
CA SER A 51 -12.97 0.60 -15.57
C SER A 51 -12.52 1.90 -14.91
N PHE A 52 -12.60 2.02 -13.59
CA PHE A 52 -12.05 3.15 -12.84
C PHE A 52 -10.53 3.23 -13.01
N SER A 53 -9.78 2.13 -12.85
CA SER A 53 -8.32 2.10 -13.08
C SER A 53 -7.97 2.51 -14.51
N THR A 54 -8.74 2.05 -15.50
CA THR A 54 -8.55 2.42 -16.92
C THR A 54 -8.78 3.91 -17.17
N ALA A 55 -9.88 4.47 -16.63
CA ALA A 55 -10.15 5.91 -16.72
C ALA A 55 -9.05 6.72 -16.04
N THR A 56 -8.56 6.25 -14.90
CA THR A 56 -7.49 6.89 -14.13
C THR A 56 -6.16 6.91 -14.88
N LEU A 57 -5.76 5.81 -15.53
CA LEU A 57 -4.50 5.74 -16.27
C LEU A 57 -4.48 6.69 -17.48
N ASN A 58 -5.63 6.92 -18.11
CA ASN A 58 -5.78 7.85 -19.22
C ASN A 58 -5.72 9.33 -18.80
N LEU A 59 -5.83 9.63 -17.50
CA LEU A 59 -5.59 10.98 -16.99
C LEU A 59 -4.10 11.36 -17.16
N ASN A 60 -3.17 10.42 -16.92
CA ASN A 60 -1.72 10.69 -16.87
C ASN A 60 -1.10 10.98 -18.24
N ALA A 61 -1.56 10.32 -19.30
CA ALA A 61 -1.07 10.54 -20.66
C ALA A 61 -1.32 11.98 -21.16
N ALA A 62 -2.27 12.68 -20.53
CA ALA A 62 -2.62 14.04 -20.88
C ALA A 62 -1.83 15.11 -20.09
N THR A 63 -1.10 14.79 -19.00
CA THR A 63 -0.71 15.85 -18.02
C THR A 63 0.67 15.85 -17.33
N ALA A 64 1.64 14.91 -17.46
CA ALA A 64 2.93 15.09 -16.72
C ALA A 64 4.21 14.36 -17.23
N PRO A 65 5.43 14.89 -16.93
CA PRO A 65 6.73 14.20 -17.06
C PRO A 65 7.47 13.83 -15.74
N ALA A 66 8.00 12.60 -15.72
CA ALA A 66 9.22 11.99 -15.13
C ALA A 66 9.86 12.39 -13.76
N ILE A 67 10.23 11.36 -12.96
CA ILE A 67 11.07 11.44 -11.74
C ILE A 67 12.28 10.47 -11.81
N GLY A 68 13.49 10.95 -11.47
CA GLY A 68 14.70 10.23 -11.02
C GLY A 68 15.35 11.02 -9.87
N PRO A 69 16.38 10.59 -9.07
CA PRO A 69 17.41 9.54 -9.16
C PRO A 69 17.44 8.54 -7.97
N VAL A 70 16.36 8.46 -7.17
CA VAL A 70 16.23 7.59 -5.98
C VAL A 70 16.21 6.09 -6.33
N ALA A 71 15.84 5.76 -7.57
CA ALA A 71 15.81 4.38 -8.08
C ALA A 71 17.19 3.67 -7.97
N SER A 72 18.30 4.40 -8.04
CA SER A 72 19.65 3.82 -8.04
C SER A 72 20.07 3.25 -6.67
N LEU A 73 19.77 3.96 -5.58
CA LEU A 73 20.04 3.49 -4.21
C LEU A 73 19.11 2.34 -3.84
N LEU A 74 17.82 2.49 -4.15
CA LEU A 74 16.81 1.44 -3.97
C LEU A 74 17.19 0.16 -4.72
N ALA A 75 17.62 0.27 -5.98
CA ALA A 75 18.05 -0.88 -6.79
C ALA A 75 19.26 -1.61 -6.19
N THR A 76 20.14 -0.89 -5.50
CA THR A 76 21.35 -1.47 -4.89
C THR A 76 21.04 -2.26 -3.61
N VAL A 77 20.12 -1.75 -2.77
CA VAL A 77 19.76 -2.40 -1.49
C VAL A 77 18.62 -3.41 -1.61
N SER A 78 17.81 -3.34 -2.68
CA SER A 78 16.64 -4.22 -2.86
C SER A 78 16.98 -5.72 -2.85
N PRO A 79 18.02 -6.21 -3.55
CA PRO A 79 18.39 -7.63 -3.51
C PRO A 79 18.83 -8.11 -2.11
N GLN A 80 19.34 -7.19 -1.28
CA GLN A 80 19.79 -7.50 0.09
C GLN A 80 18.61 -7.56 1.05
N LEU A 81 17.67 -6.62 0.93
CA LEU A 81 16.44 -6.59 1.73
C LEU A 81 15.44 -7.72 1.37
N GLN A 82 15.54 -8.27 0.15
CA GLN A 82 14.80 -9.47 -0.24
C GLN A 82 15.12 -10.67 0.66
N ARG A 83 16.37 -10.83 1.09
CA ARG A 83 16.79 -11.96 1.93
C ARG A 83 16.25 -11.88 3.36
N SER A 84 15.83 -10.69 3.78
CA SER A 84 15.47 -10.41 5.17
C SER A 84 14.00 -10.06 5.41
N GLY A 85 13.15 -10.08 4.38
CA GLY A 85 11.73 -9.70 4.50
C GLY A 85 11.48 -8.19 4.71
N ALA A 86 12.52 -7.40 4.96
CA ALA A 86 12.44 -5.94 5.12
C ALA A 86 12.01 -5.19 3.83
N ARG A 87 11.90 -5.90 2.70
CA ARG A 87 11.41 -5.38 1.42
C ARG A 87 10.00 -4.77 1.52
N MET A 88 9.14 -5.28 2.40
CA MET A 88 7.79 -4.74 2.60
C MET A 88 7.77 -3.26 3.07
N PHE A 89 8.92 -2.73 3.53
CA PHE A 89 9.06 -1.33 3.96
C PHE A 89 9.57 -0.40 2.85
N LEU A 90 9.89 -0.92 1.65
CA LEU A 90 10.43 -0.13 0.55
C LEU A 90 9.42 0.84 -0.07
N PRO A 91 8.15 0.47 -0.34
CA PRO A 91 7.20 1.37 -0.99
C PRO A 91 6.99 2.68 -0.21
N GLY A 92 6.83 2.59 1.12
CA GLY A 92 6.72 3.76 2.00
C GLY A 92 7.94 4.68 1.95
N LEU A 93 9.15 4.14 1.81
CA LEU A 93 10.36 4.96 1.62
C LEU A 93 10.38 5.67 0.26
N VAL A 94 9.95 5.00 -0.82
CA VAL A 94 9.87 5.63 -2.15
C VAL A 94 8.87 6.77 -2.14
N GLN A 95 7.68 6.54 -1.57
CA GLN A 95 6.62 7.53 -1.50
C GLN A 95 7.02 8.73 -0.64
N ALA A 96 7.57 8.49 0.56
CA ALA A 96 8.05 9.55 1.44
C ALA A 96 9.14 10.41 0.75
N ARG A 97 10.07 9.79 0.02
CA ARG A 97 11.12 10.50 -0.72
C ARG A 97 10.57 11.31 -1.89
N SER A 98 9.64 10.74 -2.66
CA SER A 98 9.00 11.44 -3.78
C SER A 98 8.28 12.69 -3.26
N MET A 99 7.51 12.57 -2.18
CA MET A 99 6.78 13.69 -1.60
C MET A 99 7.72 14.72 -0.97
N GLN A 100 8.81 14.29 -0.30
CA GLN A 100 9.84 15.19 0.19
C GLN A 100 10.51 16.01 -0.93
N ALA A 101 10.76 15.40 -2.09
CA ALA A 101 11.31 16.11 -3.24
C ALA A 101 10.33 17.15 -3.81
N GLN A 102 9.03 16.94 -3.62
CA GLN A 102 7.97 17.85 -4.06
C GLN A 102 7.62 18.92 -3.03
N LEU A 103 7.98 18.75 -1.74
CA LEU A 103 7.73 19.72 -0.67
C LEU A 103 8.12 21.17 -1.04
N PRO A 104 9.29 21.46 -1.65
CA PRO A 104 9.64 22.82 -2.05
C PRO A 104 8.72 23.41 -3.14
N ASN A 105 8.09 22.56 -3.95
CA ASN A 105 7.15 22.95 -5.00
C ASN A 105 5.72 23.14 -4.46
N LEU A 106 5.42 22.67 -3.24
CA LEU A 106 4.13 22.86 -2.57
C LEU A 106 3.89 24.30 -2.08
N SER A 107 4.55 25.30 -2.66
CA SER A 107 4.44 26.68 -2.17
C SER A 107 2.96 27.10 -2.15
N VAL A 108 2.51 27.56 -0.99
CA VAL A 108 1.12 27.93 -0.67
C VAL A 108 0.55 29.00 -1.62
N ALA A 109 1.41 29.70 -2.38
CA ALA A 109 1.00 30.63 -3.44
C ALA A 109 0.41 29.94 -4.69
N ALA A 110 0.72 28.65 -4.94
CA ALA A 110 0.13 27.84 -6.00
C ALA A 110 -1.18 27.15 -5.56
N ALA A 111 -1.39 26.96 -4.25
CA ALA A 111 -2.64 26.46 -3.69
C ALA A 111 -3.66 27.59 -3.57
N GLN A 112 -4.22 28.08 -4.70
CA GLN A 112 -5.39 28.99 -4.69
C GLN A 112 -6.70 28.30 -4.28
N GLY A 113 -6.60 27.29 -3.42
CA GLY A 113 -7.71 26.54 -2.84
C GLY A 113 -8.51 25.70 -3.81
N ARG A 114 -7.92 25.27 -4.94
CA ARG A 114 -8.55 24.39 -5.93
C ARG A 114 -7.51 23.46 -6.56
N VAL A 115 -7.86 22.17 -6.67
CA VAL A 115 -7.10 21.13 -7.38
C VAL A 115 -7.57 21.01 -8.83
N ILE A 116 -8.87 21.25 -9.08
CA ILE A 116 -9.46 21.20 -10.41
C ILE A 116 -9.76 22.64 -10.87
N PRO A 117 -9.24 23.08 -12.03
CA PRO A 117 -9.62 24.38 -12.59
C PRO A 117 -11.13 24.49 -12.78
N ASP A 118 -11.72 25.62 -12.39
CA ASP A 118 -13.17 25.86 -12.48
C ASP A 118 -13.72 25.80 -13.92
N SER A 119 -12.89 26.11 -14.91
CA SER A 119 -13.20 25.92 -16.33
C SER A 119 -13.54 24.47 -16.71
N LEU A 120 -13.19 23.49 -15.87
CA LEU A 120 -13.50 22.08 -16.04
C LEU A 120 -14.76 21.65 -15.28
N TYR A 121 -15.29 22.48 -14.39
CA TYR A 121 -16.43 22.11 -13.55
C TYR A 121 -17.66 21.75 -14.40
N GLY A 122 -18.31 20.66 -14.02
CA GLY A 122 -19.46 20.13 -14.72
C GLY A 122 -19.12 19.30 -15.96
N ARG A 123 -17.90 19.31 -16.49
CA ARG A 123 -17.60 18.57 -17.73
C ARG A 123 -17.79 17.06 -17.55
N VAL A 124 -18.44 16.46 -18.55
CA VAL A 124 -18.59 15.00 -18.66
C VAL A 124 -17.67 14.48 -19.76
N TYR A 125 -16.78 13.57 -19.39
CA TYR A 125 -15.87 12.88 -20.28
C TYR A 125 -16.45 11.51 -20.66
N GLU A 126 -16.53 11.27 -21.96
CA GLU A 126 -17.08 10.05 -22.56
C GLU A 126 -15.99 9.36 -23.40
N TRP A 127 -16.13 8.04 -23.59
CA TRP A 127 -15.17 7.29 -24.40
C TRP A 127 -15.38 7.60 -25.88
N ASP A 128 -14.34 8.11 -26.53
CA ASP A 128 -14.31 8.29 -27.97
C ASP A 128 -13.73 7.04 -28.63
N ALA A 129 -14.59 6.23 -29.25
CA ALA A 129 -14.20 5.02 -29.97
C ALA A 129 -13.32 5.29 -31.21
N THR A 130 -13.27 6.53 -31.71
CA THR A 130 -12.37 6.91 -32.80
C THR A 130 -10.96 7.13 -32.28
N LEU A 131 -10.85 7.90 -31.18
CA LEU A 131 -9.56 8.26 -30.58
C LEU A 131 -9.06 7.25 -29.55
N HIS A 132 -9.88 6.28 -29.17
CA HIS A 132 -9.63 5.28 -28.12
C HIS A 132 -9.19 5.92 -26.80
N GLN A 133 -9.89 7.00 -26.39
CA GLN A 133 -9.60 7.74 -25.16
C GLN A 133 -10.83 8.49 -24.64
N TYR A 134 -10.80 8.88 -23.37
CA TYR A 134 -11.83 9.74 -22.79
C TYR A 134 -11.67 11.19 -23.29
N THR A 135 -12.75 11.76 -23.81
CA THR A 135 -12.77 13.14 -24.29
C THR A 135 -14.02 13.86 -23.81
N TRP A 136 -13.91 15.17 -23.59
CA TRP A 136 -15.07 16.02 -23.37
C TRP A 136 -15.68 16.40 -24.71
N GLN A 137 -16.93 16.01 -24.94
CA GLN A 137 -17.65 16.24 -26.20
C GLN A 137 -18.79 17.25 -26.04
N GLY A 138 -18.71 18.12 -25.03
CA GLY A 138 -19.67 19.21 -24.79
C GLY A 138 -20.71 18.93 -23.70
N ALA A 139 -20.85 17.68 -23.25
CA ALA A 139 -21.77 17.31 -22.17
C ALA A 139 -21.35 17.92 -20.83
N THR A 140 -22.33 18.37 -20.03
CA THR A 140 -22.10 18.93 -18.69
C THR A 140 -23.16 18.51 -17.66
N VAL A 141 -22.78 18.52 -16.38
CA VAL A 141 -23.65 18.35 -15.21
C VAL A 141 -23.70 19.65 -14.41
N THR A 142 -24.87 20.26 -14.32
CA THR A 142 -25.08 21.50 -13.55
C THR A 142 -24.80 21.26 -12.06
N GLY A 143 -24.03 22.17 -11.45
CA GLY A 143 -23.76 22.15 -10.00
C GLY A 143 -22.66 21.17 -9.55
N LEU A 144 -22.01 20.45 -10.47
CA LEU A 144 -20.87 19.59 -10.15
C LEU A 144 -19.59 20.42 -9.99
N THR A 145 -19.04 20.49 -8.77
CA THR A 145 -17.77 21.16 -8.47
C THR A 145 -16.59 20.23 -8.79
N GLY A 146 -16.48 19.81 -10.03
CA GLY A 146 -15.53 18.79 -10.46
C GLY A 146 -15.84 18.26 -11.85
N VAL A 147 -15.31 17.08 -12.17
CA VAL A 147 -15.50 16.42 -13.47
C VAL A 147 -16.18 15.07 -13.29
N ARG A 148 -16.91 14.63 -14.32
CA ARG A 148 -17.51 13.30 -14.39
C ARG A 148 -16.92 12.52 -15.57
N PHE A 149 -16.63 11.24 -15.36
CA PHE A 149 -16.33 10.28 -16.41
C PHE A 149 -17.45 9.25 -16.48
N MET A 150 -17.91 8.94 -17.68
CA MET A 150 -18.84 7.83 -17.92
C MET A 150 -18.03 6.54 -17.95
N LEU A 151 -18.30 5.59 -17.06
CA LEU A 151 -17.53 4.34 -17.02
C LEU A 151 -18.15 3.31 -17.95
N TYR A 152 -17.32 2.57 -18.69
CA TYR A 152 -17.74 1.59 -19.69
C TYR A 152 -17.19 0.20 -19.39
N ALA A 153 -17.88 -0.83 -19.90
CA ALA A 153 -17.44 -2.22 -19.79
C ALA A 153 -16.01 -2.39 -20.33
N VAL A 154 -15.14 -2.99 -19.53
CA VAL A 154 -13.75 -3.31 -19.91
C VAL A 154 -13.56 -4.82 -20.10
N GLY A 155 -12.67 -5.17 -21.03
CA GLY A 155 -12.24 -6.53 -21.32
C GLY A 155 -11.21 -7.05 -20.31
N LEU A 156 -10.73 -8.28 -20.53
CA LEU A 156 -9.68 -8.90 -19.69
C LEU A 156 -8.30 -8.25 -19.87
N ASN A 157 -8.14 -7.42 -20.89
CA ASN A 157 -6.95 -6.62 -21.17
C ASN A 157 -7.07 -5.18 -20.62
N ASP A 158 -8.07 -4.91 -19.77
CA ASP A 158 -8.38 -3.59 -19.20
C ASP A 158 -8.60 -2.50 -20.27
N GLN A 159 -9.00 -2.88 -21.48
CA GLN A 159 -9.44 -1.95 -22.53
C GLN A 159 -10.96 -1.84 -22.54
N VAL A 160 -11.47 -0.67 -22.90
CA VAL A 160 -12.92 -0.48 -23.11
C VAL A 160 -13.38 -1.40 -24.24
N ILE A 161 -14.46 -2.14 -23.99
CA ILE A 161 -15.10 -3.00 -24.99
C ILE A 161 -15.96 -2.12 -25.88
N GLU A 162 -15.80 -2.30 -27.19
CA GLU A 162 -16.62 -1.63 -28.20
C GLU A 162 -17.55 -2.63 -28.90
N PRO A 163 -18.83 -2.28 -29.16
CA PRO A 163 -19.49 -1.00 -28.85
C PRO A 163 -19.64 -0.75 -27.34
N VAL A 164 -19.47 0.51 -26.94
CA VAL A 164 -19.40 0.88 -25.52
C VAL A 164 -20.72 0.59 -24.79
N THR A 165 -20.61 -0.03 -23.61
CA THR A 165 -21.74 -0.26 -22.71
C THR A 165 -21.44 0.44 -21.40
N GLN A 166 -22.26 1.44 -21.03
CA GLN A 166 -22.06 2.17 -19.78
C GLN A 166 -22.35 1.28 -18.57
N ILE A 167 -21.44 1.27 -17.60
CA ILE A 167 -21.54 0.50 -16.36
C ILE A 167 -21.48 1.38 -15.10
N GLY A 168 -21.34 2.69 -15.25
CA GLY A 168 -21.35 3.59 -14.10
C GLY A 168 -20.88 5.01 -14.42
N THR A 169 -20.53 5.73 -13.36
CA THR A 169 -19.93 7.07 -13.42
C THR A 169 -18.83 7.19 -12.37
N LEU A 170 -17.76 7.91 -12.71
CA LEU A 170 -16.73 8.38 -11.81
C LEU A 170 -16.86 9.90 -11.69
N ASP A 171 -17.10 10.40 -10.49
CA ASP A 171 -17.04 11.81 -10.16
C ASP A 171 -15.74 12.10 -9.40
N ILE A 172 -15.01 13.12 -9.85
CA ILE A 172 -13.84 13.65 -9.15
C ILE A 172 -14.21 15.08 -8.76
N LEU A 173 -14.52 15.27 -7.48
CA LEU A 173 -15.06 16.50 -6.93
C LEU A 173 -13.96 17.26 -6.21
N ASP A 174 -13.78 18.53 -6.56
CA ASP A 174 -12.95 19.45 -5.82
C ASP A 174 -13.72 19.97 -4.60
N GLN A 175 -13.15 19.74 -3.42
CA GLN A 175 -13.64 20.19 -2.12
C GLN A 175 -12.60 21.05 -1.41
N SER A 176 -11.62 21.56 -2.15
CA SER A 176 -10.53 22.34 -1.62
C SER A 176 -11.03 23.65 -1.00
N THR A 177 -10.31 24.09 0.01
CA THR A 177 -10.48 25.38 0.67
C THR A 177 -9.20 26.19 0.54
N THR A 178 -9.21 27.44 1.01
CA THR A 178 -8.02 28.30 0.99
C THR A 178 -6.83 27.75 1.77
N SER A 179 -7.06 26.83 2.72
CA SER A 179 -5.98 26.23 3.51
C SER A 179 -5.70 24.77 3.14
N LYS A 180 -6.62 24.07 2.46
CA LYS A 180 -6.60 22.63 2.30
C LYS A 180 -6.91 22.25 0.86
N LEU A 181 -6.05 21.47 0.21
CA LEU A 181 -6.41 20.81 -1.05
C LEU A 181 -7.20 19.55 -0.70
N GLN A 182 -8.33 19.34 -1.36
CA GLN A 182 -9.19 18.19 -1.07
C GLN A 182 -9.96 17.76 -2.31
N VAL A 183 -9.94 16.46 -2.58
CA VAL A 183 -10.67 15.83 -3.68
C VAL A 183 -11.46 14.66 -3.13
N GLN A 184 -12.74 14.58 -3.50
CA GLN A 184 -13.55 13.39 -3.30
C GLN A 184 -13.66 12.62 -4.62
N VAL A 185 -13.46 11.31 -4.54
CA VAL A 185 -13.62 10.39 -5.66
C VAL A 185 -14.83 9.51 -5.35
N LEU A 186 -15.78 9.50 -6.29
CA LEU A 186 -17.05 8.82 -6.12
C LEU A 186 -17.38 8.01 -7.38
N VAL A 187 -17.42 6.69 -7.24
CA VAL A 187 -17.80 5.78 -8.32
C VAL A 187 -19.12 5.13 -8.00
N LYS A 188 -20.07 5.26 -8.93
CA LYS A 188 -21.45 4.77 -8.79
C LYS A 188 -21.84 3.91 -9.98
N GLY A 189 -22.69 2.92 -9.73
CA GLY A 189 -23.33 2.11 -10.75
C GLY A 189 -24.35 2.88 -11.58
N PRO A 190 -24.93 2.22 -12.59
CA PRO A 190 -25.97 2.81 -13.43
C PRO A 190 -27.15 3.30 -12.58
N GLY A 191 -27.64 4.52 -12.85
CA GLY A 191 -28.70 5.12 -12.02
C GLY A 191 -28.23 5.62 -10.65
N GLY A 192 -26.93 5.62 -10.36
CA GLY A 192 -26.36 6.20 -9.13
C GLY A 192 -26.22 5.22 -7.96
N SER A 193 -26.51 3.94 -8.16
CA SER A 193 -26.41 2.88 -7.15
C SER A 193 -25.96 1.56 -7.80
N PRO A 194 -25.20 0.70 -7.10
CA PRO A 194 -24.59 0.95 -5.78
C PRO A 194 -23.41 1.92 -5.88
N THR A 195 -22.98 2.46 -4.74
CA THR A 195 -21.68 3.15 -4.66
C THR A 195 -20.59 2.09 -4.56
N TYR A 196 -19.66 2.10 -5.52
CA TYR A 196 -18.52 1.20 -5.57
C TYR A 196 -17.28 1.81 -4.93
N ILE A 197 -17.09 3.12 -5.05
CA ILE A 197 -15.94 3.82 -4.48
C ILE A 197 -16.46 5.14 -3.92
N ASP A 198 -16.11 5.44 -2.67
CA ASP A 198 -16.34 6.76 -2.08
C ASP A 198 -15.19 7.03 -1.12
N TYR A 199 -14.28 7.89 -1.53
CA TYR A 199 -13.20 8.32 -0.66
C TYR A 199 -12.85 9.78 -0.88
N THR A 200 -12.27 10.37 0.15
CA THR A 200 -11.76 11.72 0.13
C THR A 200 -10.29 11.71 0.45
N ILE A 201 -9.52 12.48 -0.30
CA ILE A 201 -8.11 12.70 -0.05
C ILE A 201 -7.89 14.18 0.13
N SER A 202 -6.96 14.49 1.02
CA SER A 202 -6.59 15.87 1.27
C SER A 202 -5.11 16.03 1.47
N LEU A 203 -4.64 17.24 1.18
CA LEU A 203 -3.31 17.72 1.48
C LEU A 203 -3.44 19.07 2.18
N GLN A 204 -2.92 19.15 3.39
CA GLN A 204 -2.90 20.33 4.23
C GLN A 204 -1.44 20.72 4.46
N PRO A 205 -0.96 21.83 3.88
CA PRO A 205 0.31 22.41 4.30
C PRO A 205 0.23 22.77 5.79
N THR A 206 1.22 22.34 6.57
CA THR A 206 1.30 22.61 8.02
C THR A 206 2.43 23.59 8.37
N GLY A 207 3.24 23.94 7.38
CA GLY A 207 4.37 24.86 7.47
C GLY A 207 5.03 25.05 6.11
N GLN A 208 6.12 25.82 6.05
CA GLN A 208 6.81 26.13 4.78
C GLN A 208 7.41 24.89 4.09
N MET A 209 7.76 23.86 4.85
CA MET A 209 8.34 22.61 4.35
C MET A 209 7.74 21.41 5.07
N SER A 210 6.46 21.49 5.42
CA SER A 210 5.74 20.40 6.06
C SER A 210 4.29 20.35 5.59
N ALA A 211 3.77 19.14 5.47
CA ALA A 211 2.41 18.90 5.05
C ALA A 211 1.84 17.63 5.68
N THR A 212 0.52 17.58 5.78
CA THR A 212 -0.21 16.38 6.15
C THR A 212 -1.13 16.01 4.99
N ALA A 213 -0.95 14.81 4.44
CA ALA A 213 -1.88 14.18 3.54
C ALA A 213 -2.78 13.22 4.33
N ALA A 214 -4.04 13.11 3.94
CA ALA A 214 -4.96 12.12 4.52
C ALA A 214 -5.87 11.55 3.44
N ALA A 215 -6.21 10.27 3.56
CA ALA A 215 -7.11 9.55 2.67
C ALA A 215 -8.08 8.72 3.49
N THR A 216 -9.38 8.97 3.36
CA THR A 216 -10.41 8.24 4.10
C THR A 216 -11.57 7.86 3.19
N GLY A 217 -12.09 6.64 3.31
CA GLY A 217 -13.20 6.21 2.48
C GLY A 217 -13.41 4.71 2.45
N SER A 218 -14.05 4.26 1.37
CA SER A 218 -14.36 2.86 1.16
C SER A 218 -14.46 2.47 -0.31
N ILE A 219 -14.24 1.18 -0.56
CA ILE A 219 -14.47 0.51 -1.83
C ILE A 219 -15.33 -0.71 -1.59
N SER A 220 -16.35 -0.90 -2.41
CA SER A 220 -17.33 -1.96 -2.31
C SER A 220 -17.44 -2.70 -3.63
N ASN A 221 -17.69 -4.01 -3.55
CA ASN A 221 -18.04 -4.81 -4.71
C ASN A 221 -19.47 -4.58 -5.21
N GLY A 222 -20.26 -3.75 -4.52
CA GLY A 222 -21.63 -3.40 -4.89
C GLY A 222 -22.65 -4.52 -4.70
N LEU A 223 -22.25 -5.68 -4.17
CA LEU A 223 -23.14 -6.78 -3.85
C LEU A 223 -23.84 -6.54 -2.50
N THR A 224 -24.92 -7.28 -2.24
CA THR A 224 -25.68 -7.20 -0.98
C THR A 224 -25.53 -8.49 -0.17
N GLY A 225 -25.94 -8.45 1.10
CA GLY A 225 -25.95 -9.63 1.96
C GLY A 225 -24.56 -10.19 2.25
N SER A 226 -24.45 -11.53 2.31
CA SER A 226 -23.21 -12.26 2.63
C SER A 226 -22.15 -12.17 1.54
N ASP A 227 -22.48 -11.66 0.36
CA ASP A 227 -21.53 -11.50 -0.74
C ASP A 227 -20.99 -10.07 -0.79
N ASN A 228 -21.53 -9.15 0.01
CA ASN A 228 -20.99 -7.80 0.11
C ASN A 228 -19.56 -7.83 0.66
N LYS A 229 -18.67 -7.16 -0.06
CA LYS A 229 -17.30 -6.91 0.36
C LYS A 229 -17.04 -5.42 0.26
N THR A 230 -16.76 -4.81 1.40
CA THR A 230 -16.43 -3.41 1.55
C THR A 230 -15.12 -3.29 2.30
N LEU A 231 -14.12 -2.71 1.64
CA LEU A 231 -12.85 -2.29 2.20
C LEU A 231 -12.97 -0.83 2.60
N SER A 232 -13.03 -0.53 3.90
CA SER A 232 -12.86 0.83 4.40
C SER A 232 -11.40 1.12 4.71
N PHE A 233 -11.01 2.37 4.60
CA PHE A 233 -9.67 2.81 4.91
C PHE A 233 -9.64 4.22 5.51
N ASP A 234 -8.67 4.42 6.39
CA ASP A 234 -8.30 5.70 6.96
C ASP A 234 -6.78 5.78 6.99
N GLN A 235 -6.22 6.78 6.32
CA GLN A 235 -4.79 6.98 6.22
C GLN A 235 -4.42 8.42 6.48
N THR A 236 -3.29 8.60 7.16
CA THR A 236 -2.66 9.89 7.38
C THR A 236 -1.17 9.75 7.12
N LEU A 237 -0.62 10.66 6.34
CA LEU A 237 0.80 10.83 6.11
C LEU A 237 1.20 12.23 6.52
N THR A 238 2.12 12.37 7.47
CA THR A 238 2.72 13.65 7.82
C THR A 238 4.15 13.67 7.34
N ILE A 239 4.54 14.74 6.67
CA ILE A 239 5.88 14.90 6.11
C ILE A 239 6.46 16.25 6.50
N ASP A 240 7.76 16.25 6.75
CA ASP A 240 8.64 17.41 6.81
C ASP A 240 9.95 17.12 6.06
N VAL A 241 10.86 18.10 6.03
CA VAL A 241 12.17 18.01 5.36
C VAL A 241 13.01 16.79 5.75
N ASN A 242 12.88 16.32 6.99
CA ASN A 242 13.69 15.23 7.54
C ASN A 242 12.84 14.01 7.88
N ASN A 243 11.54 14.15 8.14
CA ASN A 243 10.70 13.08 8.65
C ASN A 243 9.49 12.83 7.75
N ALA A 244 9.05 11.58 7.73
CA ALA A 244 7.76 11.17 7.23
C ALA A 244 7.16 10.17 8.22
N THR A 245 5.88 10.30 8.54
CA THR A 245 5.15 9.35 9.38
C THR A 245 3.83 9.00 8.70
N ALA A 246 3.60 7.70 8.46
CA ALA A 246 2.37 7.20 7.89
C ALA A 246 1.62 6.38 8.94
N HIS A 247 0.32 6.59 9.04
CA HIS A 247 -0.61 5.75 9.78
C HIS A 247 -1.70 5.34 8.80
N ALA A 248 -2.03 4.06 8.73
CA ALA A 248 -3.12 3.57 7.93
C ALA A 248 -3.87 2.45 8.63
N VAL A 249 -5.19 2.47 8.53
CA VAL A 249 -6.09 1.40 8.95
C VAL A 249 -6.93 1.01 7.76
N PHE A 250 -7.01 -0.28 7.48
CA PHE A 250 -7.88 -0.85 6.48
C PHE A 250 -8.75 -1.92 7.12
N ALA A 251 -10.03 -1.95 6.80
CA ALA A 251 -10.94 -2.97 7.29
C ALA A 251 -11.78 -3.52 6.14
N LEU A 252 -11.62 -4.81 5.86
CA LEU A 252 -12.53 -5.57 5.01
C LEU A 252 -13.63 -6.14 5.90
N ASN A 253 -14.90 -5.92 5.54
CA ASN A 253 -16.01 -6.46 6.31
C ASN A 253 -16.20 -7.98 6.16
N ASN A 254 -15.80 -8.57 5.02
CA ASN A 254 -16.06 -9.97 4.70
C ASN A 254 -15.04 -10.65 3.74
N PRO A 255 -14.23 -11.62 4.22
CA PRO A 255 -14.09 -11.98 5.63
C PRO A 255 -13.60 -10.77 6.43
N ALA A 256 -13.95 -10.71 7.71
CA ALA A 256 -13.52 -9.63 8.59
C ALA A 256 -11.99 -9.64 8.73
N ILE A 257 -11.32 -8.64 8.15
CA ILE A 257 -9.88 -8.47 8.19
C ILE A 257 -9.60 -7.01 8.52
N THR A 258 -8.71 -6.76 9.47
CA THR A 258 -8.19 -5.42 9.75
C THR A 258 -6.68 -5.40 9.55
N VAL A 259 -6.20 -4.45 8.76
CA VAL A 259 -4.77 -4.17 8.59
C VAL A 259 -4.48 -2.80 9.21
N ILE A 260 -3.47 -2.73 10.06
CA ILE A 260 -2.97 -1.48 10.63
C ILE A 260 -1.51 -1.34 10.24
N MET A 261 -1.14 -0.17 9.73
CA MET A 261 0.22 0.16 9.34
C MET A 261 0.64 1.43 10.05
N ASN A 262 1.80 1.40 10.69
CA ASN A 262 2.48 2.58 11.18
C ASN A 262 3.90 2.56 10.62
N GLU A 263 4.25 3.59 9.88
CA GLU A 263 5.58 3.73 9.32
C GLU A 263 6.16 5.08 9.68
N SER A 264 7.47 5.13 9.82
CA SER A 264 8.19 6.39 9.91
C SER A 264 9.51 6.29 9.16
N VAL A 265 9.88 7.37 8.51
CA VAL A 265 11.20 7.57 7.93
C VAL A 265 11.77 8.82 8.56
N ALA A 266 12.97 8.72 9.12
CA ALA A 266 13.75 9.85 9.60
C ALA A 266 15.05 9.90 8.80
N VAL A 267 15.34 11.05 8.21
CA VAL A 267 16.53 11.33 7.43
C VAL A 267 17.36 12.32 8.24
N ASN A 268 18.54 11.89 8.65
CA ASN A 268 19.53 12.79 9.23
C ASN A 268 20.76 12.86 8.31
N THR A 269 21.82 13.55 8.76
CA THR A 269 23.03 13.75 7.96
C THR A 269 23.78 12.44 7.68
N ALA A 270 23.79 11.50 8.62
CA ALA A 270 24.53 10.25 8.54
C ALA A 270 23.67 9.09 8.01
N ASP A 271 22.41 9.02 8.42
CA ASP A 271 21.56 7.84 8.26
C ASP A 271 20.15 8.15 7.75
N ILE A 272 19.53 7.14 7.15
CA ILE A 272 18.09 7.03 6.94
C ILE A 272 17.60 5.94 7.89
N VAL A 273 16.67 6.27 8.77
CA VAL A 273 16.07 5.32 9.72
C VAL A 273 14.61 5.12 9.33
N ILE A 274 14.23 3.88 9.10
CA ILE A 274 12.87 3.46 8.79
C ILE A 274 12.37 2.66 9.99
N ASN A 275 11.21 3.00 10.54
CA ASN A 275 10.51 2.14 11.48
C ASN A 275 9.15 1.76 10.89
N ALA A 276 8.72 0.55 11.21
CA ALA A 276 7.53 -0.07 10.69
C ALA A 276 6.86 -0.89 11.78
N ASP A 277 5.54 -0.79 11.90
CA ASP A 277 4.69 -1.64 12.73
C ASP A 277 3.43 -1.96 11.93
N PHE A 278 3.39 -3.19 11.46
CA PHE A 278 2.31 -3.76 10.68
C PHE A 278 1.54 -4.73 11.53
N ARG A 279 0.21 -4.65 11.51
CA ARG A 279 -0.66 -5.58 12.22
C ARG A 279 -1.76 -6.06 11.28
N LEU A 280 -1.94 -7.37 11.25
CA LEU A 280 -3.02 -8.05 10.57
C LEU A 280 -3.86 -8.75 11.63
N ILE A 281 -5.13 -8.37 11.72
CA ILE A 281 -6.11 -8.94 12.62
C ILE A 281 -7.13 -9.68 11.78
N GLN A 282 -7.23 -10.99 12.01
CA GLN A 282 -8.19 -11.82 11.31
C GLN A 282 -8.60 -13.01 12.18
N ASN A 283 -9.90 -13.33 12.20
CA ASN A 283 -10.44 -14.51 12.90
C ASN A 283 -10.00 -14.60 14.37
N GLY A 284 -9.79 -13.46 15.03
CA GLY A 284 -9.31 -13.39 16.41
C GLY A 284 -7.80 -13.61 16.60
N VAL A 285 -7.04 -13.80 15.52
CA VAL A 285 -5.57 -13.89 15.52
C VAL A 285 -4.98 -12.55 15.09
N THR A 286 -3.95 -12.11 15.81
CA THR A 286 -3.17 -10.92 15.45
C THR A 286 -1.76 -11.33 15.04
N ILE A 287 -1.37 -11.00 13.82
CA ILE A 287 0.01 -11.12 13.34
C ILE A 287 0.58 -9.72 13.24
N GLN A 288 1.72 -9.50 13.88
CA GLN A 288 2.37 -8.19 13.89
C GLN A 288 3.82 -8.30 13.42
N ALA A 289 4.22 -7.49 12.45
CA ALA A 289 5.62 -7.35 12.04
C ALA A 289 6.12 -5.96 12.43
N VAL A 290 7.11 -5.92 13.32
CA VAL A 290 7.79 -4.69 13.73
C VAL A 290 9.19 -4.68 13.15
N GLY A 291 9.50 -3.65 12.38
CA GLY A 291 10.75 -3.50 11.65
C GLY A 291 11.44 -2.18 11.96
N ARG A 292 12.77 -2.22 11.97
CA ARG A 292 13.64 -1.07 11.91
C ARG A 292 14.76 -1.33 10.91
N VAL A 293 14.95 -0.38 9.99
CA VAL A 293 16.04 -0.41 9.02
C VAL A 293 16.82 0.89 9.13
N THR A 294 18.12 0.80 9.32
CA THR A 294 19.04 1.94 9.32
C THR A 294 19.95 1.83 8.11
N ILE A 295 19.98 2.85 7.26
CA ILE A 295 20.85 2.90 6.09
C ILE A 295 21.83 4.05 6.27
N ASN A 296 23.12 3.73 6.28
CA ASN A 296 24.16 4.74 6.30
C ASN A 296 24.26 5.42 4.93
N ARG A 297 24.11 6.75 4.89
CA ARG A 297 24.03 7.52 3.65
C ARG A 297 25.38 7.66 2.95
N THR A 298 26.48 7.51 3.68
CA THR A 298 27.84 7.65 3.15
C THR A 298 28.33 6.36 2.51
N THR A 299 28.09 5.23 3.19
CA THR A 299 28.59 3.92 2.78
C THR A 299 27.54 3.07 2.06
N GLY A 300 26.26 3.42 2.18
CA GLY A 300 25.15 2.62 1.69
C GLY A 300 24.88 1.36 2.51
N SER A 301 25.62 1.12 3.60
CA SER A 301 25.42 -0.06 4.45
C SER A 301 24.08 -0.01 5.16
N ALA A 302 23.45 -1.17 5.33
CA ALA A 302 22.16 -1.30 6.00
C ALA A 302 22.29 -2.15 7.26
N LEU A 303 21.58 -1.77 8.31
CA LEU A 303 21.34 -2.60 9.48
C LEU A 303 19.83 -2.84 9.58
N ILE A 304 19.46 -4.11 9.69
CA ILE A 304 18.06 -4.52 9.82
C ILE A 304 17.79 -5.06 11.22
N ASN A 305 16.57 -4.85 11.68
CA ASN A 305 16.01 -5.49 12.85
C ASN A 305 14.51 -5.68 12.61
N VAL A 306 14.05 -6.90 12.42
CA VAL A 306 12.64 -7.21 12.21
C VAL A 306 12.24 -8.32 13.17
N THR A 307 11.08 -8.16 13.81
CA THR A 307 10.46 -9.18 14.65
C THR A 307 9.02 -9.37 14.19
N VAL A 308 8.63 -10.62 14.02
CA VAL A 308 7.25 -11.02 13.76
C VAL A 308 6.69 -11.68 15.00
N ASN A 309 5.53 -11.20 15.44
CA ASN A 309 4.80 -11.68 16.58
C ASN A 309 3.46 -12.29 16.13
N GLN A 310 3.02 -13.35 16.79
CA GLN A 310 1.66 -13.87 16.72
C GLN A 310 1.03 -13.76 18.11
N ASP A 311 -0.10 -13.07 18.21
CA ASP A 311 -0.83 -12.82 19.46
C ASP A 311 0.06 -12.27 20.59
N GLY A 312 1.04 -11.43 20.22
CA GLY A 312 1.98 -10.79 21.15
C GLY A 312 3.23 -11.60 21.48
N HIS A 313 3.37 -12.83 20.96
CA HIS A 313 4.54 -13.67 21.17
C HIS A 313 5.45 -13.67 19.93
N PRO A 314 6.78 -13.49 20.07
CA PRO A 314 7.69 -13.53 18.94
C PRO A 314 7.72 -14.93 18.33
N VAL A 315 7.57 -15.00 17.01
CA VAL A 315 7.65 -16.25 16.23
C VAL A 315 8.88 -16.27 15.33
N ALA A 316 9.30 -15.10 14.84
CA ALA A 316 10.47 -14.97 13.97
C ALA A 316 11.17 -13.63 14.22
N SER A 317 12.50 -13.61 14.13
CA SER A 317 13.28 -12.38 14.17
C SER A 317 14.51 -12.44 13.26
N ILE A 318 14.92 -11.30 12.73
CA ILE A 318 16.18 -11.15 12.00
C ILE A 318 16.84 -9.84 12.41
N SER A 319 18.13 -9.88 12.68
CA SER A 319 18.90 -8.67 12.95
C SER A 319 20.34 -8.81 12.53
N GLY A 320 20.89 -7.77 11.90
CA GLY A 320 22.27 -7.74 11.41
C GLY A 320 22.43 -6.99 10.10
N ASP A 321 23.60 -7.11 9.50
CA ASP A 321 23.90 -6.62 8.16
C ASP A 321 23.27 -7.58 7.13
N PRO A 322 22.36 -7.14 6.25
CA PRO A 322 21.71 -8.02 5.28
C PRO A 322 22.68 -8.57 4.21
N THR A 323 23.91 -8.07 4.13
CA THR A 323 24.97 -8.59 3.25
C THR A 323 25.74 -9.74 3.88
N ASP A 324 25.74 -9.85 5.22
CA ASP A 324 26.38 -10.94 5.94
C ASP A 324 25.54 -12.22 5.80
N PRO A 325 26.09 -13.31 5.24
CA PRO A 325 25.40 -14.60 5.16
C PRO A 325 24.96 -15.16 6.52
N ALA A 326 25.57 -14.72 7.63
CA ALA A 326 25.17 -15.10 8.98
C ALA A 326 23.89 -14.40 9.47
N THR A 327 23.47 -13.30 8.81
CA THR A 327 22.22 -12.61 9.10
C THR A 327 21.06 -13.39 8.49
N GLN A 328 20.45 -14.23 9.33
CA GLN A 328 19.33 -15.10 8.95
C GLN A 328 18.18 -14.98 9.95
N TRP A 329 16.98 -15.36 9.51
CA TRP A 329 15.82 -15.46 10.37
C TRP A 329 16.00 -16.53 11.43
N LYS A 330 15.56 -16.21 12.64
CA LYS A 330 15.61 -17.06 13.82
C LYS A 330 14.23 -17.20 14.44
N ASP A 331 13.94 -18.36 15.00
CA ASP A 331 12.79 -18.60 15.85
C ASP A 331 12.90 -17.88 17.21
N ALA A 332 11.87 -18.01 18.04
CA ALA A 332 11.84 -17.48 19.40
C ALA A 332 12.98 -18.02 20.31
N GLY A 333 13.51 -19.21 20.00
CA GLY A 333 14.63 -19.85 20.69
C GLY A 333 16.02 -19.39 20.21
N GLY A 334 16.07 -18.56 19.17
CA GLY A 334 17.30 -18.07 18.55
C GLY A 334 17.94 -19.06 17.56
N GLN A 335 17.26 -20.15 17.22
CA GLN A 335 17.71 -21.10 16.20
C GLN A 335 17.25 -20.65 14.81
N PRO A 336 17.97 -21.01 13.74
CA PRO A 336 17.50 -20.74 12.37
C PRO A 336 16.09 -21.31 12.16
N LEU A 337 15.22 -20.55 11.49
CA LEU A 337 13.88 -21.01 11.12
C LEU A 337 13.93 -22.27 10.25
N THR A 338 12.91 -23.13 10.36
CA THR A 338 12.77 -24.26 9.46
C THR A 338 12.39 -23.78 8.05
N VAL A 339 12.55 -24.65 7.04
CA VAL A 339 12.15 -24.35 5.66
C VAL A 339 10.66 -24.02 5.56
N ASN A 340 9.82 -24.68 6.36
CA ASN A 340 8.37 -24.44 6.36
C ASN A 340 8.04 -23.08 6.98
N ASP A 341 8.71 -22.70 8.07
CA ASP A 341 8.50 -21.40 8.72
C ASP A 341 8.99 -20.24 7.85
N LEU A 342 10.11 -20.44 7.15
CA LEU A 342 10.60 -19.49 6.15
C LEU A 342 9.60 -19.31 5.00
N ALA A 343 8.98 -20.39 4.52
CA ALA A 343 7.96 -20.32 3.48
C ALA A 343 6.71 -19.58 3.95
N ALA A 344 6.23 -19.88 5.17
CA ALA A 344 5.12 -19.18 5.80
C ALA A 344 5.39 -17.67 5.94
N LEU A 345 6.59 -17.31 6.40
CA LEU A 345 7.02 -15.94 6.56
C LEU A 345 7.16 -15.21 5.21
N SER A 346 7.64 -15.89 4.17
CA SER A 346 7.68 -15.34 2.80
C SER A 346 6.28 -15.03 2.29
N HIS A 347 5.34 -15.98 2.42
CA HIS A 347 3.96 -15.78 1.97
C HIS A 347 3.28 -14.62 2.71
N LEU A 348 3.57 -14.46 4.01
CA LEU A 348 3.09 -13.33 4.79
C LEU A 348 3.58 -12.00 4.20
N PHE A 349 4.88 -11.88 3.92
CA PHE A 349 5.45 -10.65 3.35
C PHE A 349 5.00 -10.39 1.91
N ASP A 350 4.88 -11.42 1.08
CA ASP A 350 4.37 -11.30 -0.30
C ASP A 350 2.92 -10.81 -0.30
N ALA A 351 2.09 -11.33 0.61
CA ALA A 351 0.71 -10.92 0.74
C ALA A 351 0.58 -9.47 1.25
N PHE A 352 1.49 -9.03 2.13
CA PHE A 352 1.57 -7.62 2.53
C PHE A 352 1.98 -6.71 1.36
N GLU A 353 2.97 -7.09 0.56
CA GLU A 353 3.39 -6.32 -0.61
C GLU A 353 2.26 -6.22 -1.65
N ALA A 354 1.54 -7.32 -1.89
CA ALA A 354 0.39 -7.33 -2.78
C ALA A 354 -0.73 -6.41 -2.29
N PHE A 355 -1.03 -6.44 -0.98
CA PHE A 355 -2.02 -5.56 -0.36
C PHE A 355 -1.65 -4.08 -0.53
N GLN A 356 -0.40 -3.70 -0.23
CA GLN A 356 0.07 -2.33 -0.41
C GLN A 356 -0.07 -1.86 -1.86
N LYS A 357 0.33 -2.68 -2.84
CA LYS A 357 0.19 -2.35 -4.27
C LYS A 357 -1.26 -2.16 -4.70
N ALA A 358 -2.16 -3.03 -4.25
CA ALA A 358 -3.58 -2.92 -4.54
C ALA A 358 -4.15 -1.59 -4.01
N VAL A 359 -3.69 -1.17 -2.82
CA VAL A 359 -4.08 0.09 -2.20
C VAL A 359 -3.49 1.30 -2.93
N GLU A 360 -2.19 1.28 -3.27
CA GLU A 360 -1.53 2.38 -3.99
C GLU A 360 -2.21 2.69 -5.32
N GLY A 361 -2.65 1.67 -6.05
CA GLY A 361 -3.38 1.82 -7.32
C GLY A 361 -4.67 2.62 -7.19
N LEU A 362 -5.29 2.66 -6.01
CA LEU A 362 -6.52 3.43 -5.75
C LEU A 362 -6.28 4.93 -5.73
N PHE A 363 -5.04 5.36 -5.47
CA PHE A 363 -4.70 6.76 -5.22
C PHE A 363 -4.07 7.49 -6.42
N LEU A 364 -3.87 6.77 -7.53
CA LEU A 364 -3.34 7.30 -8.78
C LEU A 364 -4.05 8.55 -9.33
N PRO A 365 -5.40 8.72 -9.27
CA PRO A 365 -6.05 9.87 -9.93
C PRO A 365 -5.58 11.23 -9.41
N ILE A 366 -5.11 11.31 -8.16
CA ILE A 366 -4.75 12.58 -7.53
C ILE A 366 -3.34 13.03 -7.89
N THR A 367 -2.40 12.11 -8.04
CA THR A 367 -1.06 12.44 -8.55
C THR A 367 -1.16 13.22 -9.86
N THR A 368 -2.11 12.79 -10.70
CA THR A 368 -2.36 13.39 -12.01
C THR A 368 -2.97 14.79 -11.99
N PHE A 369 -3.86 15.11 -11.04
CA PHE A 369 -4.52 16.42 -10.96
C PHE A 369 -3.79 17.42 -10.05
N ALA A 370 -3.13 16.93 -9.00
CA ALA A 370 -2.38 17.79 -8.07
C ALA A 370 -1.00 18.20 -8.62
N GLY A 371 -0.58 17.64 -9.77
CA GLY A 371 0.76 17.87 -10.32
C GLY A 371 1.87 17.34 -9.40
N LEU A 372 1.56 16.29 -8.63
CA LEU A 372 2.44 15.61 -7.69
C LEU A 372 3.00 14.35 -8.36
#